data_AF-A0A7W4G3J9-F1
#
_entry.id   AF-A0A7W4G3J9-F1
#
_cell.length_a   1.000
_cell.length_b   1.000
_cell.length_c   1.000
_cell.angle_alpha   90.00
_cell.angle_beta   90.00
_cell.angle_gamma   90.00
#
_symmetry.space_group_name_H-M   'P 1'
#
loop_
_entity.id
_entity.type
_entity.pdbx_description
1 polymer ?
#
loop_
_entity_poly.entity_id
_entity_poly.type
_entity_poly.pdbx_seq_one_letter_code
_entity_poly.pdbx_strand_id
1 'polypeptide(L)'
;MLKIILLGYAHGLISSRRIAKACEHNILFMSVSGDIQPHYTSIAGFVAKMHEQIEPLFTQVLMICDEEDLIGRNMFAIDGCKLKSNASKEWSGTFDELGRKKAKLERASKRIIER
;
A
#
# COMPACT_ATOMS: atom_id res chain seq x y z
N MET A 1 -10.27 -5.87 15.37
CA MET A 1 -9.67 -4.59 14.92
C MET A 1 -9.77 -4.41 13.41
N LEU A 2 -9.48 -5.43 12.58
CA LEU A 2 -9.65 -5.35 11.12
C LEU A 2 -11.03 -4.83 10.67
N LYS A 3 -12.12 -5.35 11.25
CA LYS A 3 -13.50 -4.93 10.93
C LYS A 3 -13.76 -3.42 11.03
N ILE A 4 -13.27 -2.75 12.09
CA ILE A 4 -13.44 -1.29 12.25
C ILE A 4 -12.56 -0.49 11.28
N ILE A 5 -11.44 -1.07 10.83
CA ILE A 5 -10.54 -0.42 9.85
C ILE A 5 -11.17 -0.48 8.46
N LEU A 6 -11.67 -1.66 8.05
CA LEU A 6 -12.37 -1.81 6.77
C LEU A 6 -13.60 -0.92 6.69
N LEU A 7 -14.42 -0.89 7.76
CA LEU A 7 -15.55 0.03 7.86
C LEU A 7 -15.09 1.50 7.81
N GLY A 8 -14.01 1.83 8.53
CA GLY A 8 -13.38 3.14 8.48
C GLY A 8 -13.05 3.58 7.06
N TYR A 9 -12.34 2.76 6.31
CA TYR A 9 -11.91 3.07 4.95
C TYR A 9 -13.08 3.15 3.97
N ALA A 10 -14.06 2.26 4.10
CA ALA A 10 -15.30 2.32 3.30
C ALA A 10 -16.07 3.65 3.50
N HIS A 11 -16.00 4.23 4.71
CA HIS A 11 -16.59 5.54 5.02
C HIS A 11 -15.61 6.72 4.86
N GLY A 12 -14.43 6.53 4.27
CA GLY A 12 -13.44 7.59 4.06
C GLY A 12 -12.71 8.06 5.33
N LEU A 13 -12.77 7.29 6.43
CA LEU A 13 -12.03 7.53 7.67
C LEU A 13 -10.64 6.88 7.61
N ILE A 14 -9.68 7.56 6.98
CA ILE A 14 -8.30 7.04 6.84
C ILE A 14 -7.42 7.22 8.10
N SER A 15 -7.76 8.17 8.98
CA SER A 15 -6.97 8.47 10.17
C SER A 15 -7.33 7.55 11.34
N SER A 16 -6.33 6.94 11.96
CA SER A 16 -6.51 6.13 13.18
C SER A 16 -7.22 6.89 14.31
N ARG A 17 -6.98 8.20 14.44
CA ARG A 17 -7.69 9.05 15.41
C ARG A 17 -9.17 9.21 15.07
N ARG A 18 -9.51 9.35 13.78
CA ARG A 18 -10.90 9.43 13.32
C ARG A 18 -11.63 8.11 13.54
N ILE A 19 -10.96 6.98 13.30
CA ILE A 19 -11.52 5.65 13.57
C ILE A 19 -11.73 5.46 15.08
N ALA A 20 -10.75 5.82 15.93
CA ALA A 20 -10.91 5.74 17.39
C ALA A 20 -12.11 6.58 17.88
N LYS A 21 -12.22 7.83 17.44
CA LYS A 21 -13.36 8.70 17.75
C LYS A 21 -14.69 8.14 17.22
N ALA A 22 -14.68 7.45 16.07
CA ALA A 22 -15.86 6.79 15.55
C ALA A 22 -16.30 5.64 16.48
N CYS A 23 -15.37 4.86 17.03
CA CYS A 23 -15.68 3.83 18.02
C CYS A 23 -16.29 4.39 19.33
N GLU A 24 -16.12 5.68 19.62
CA GLU A 24 -16.68 6.33 20.82
C GLU A 24 -18.09 6.92 20.59
N HIS A 25 -18.42 7.33 19.36
CA HIS A 25 -19.61 8.16 19.10
C HIS A 25 -20.51 7.65 17.96
N ASN A 26 -20.02 6.76 17.11
CA ASN A 26 -20.78 6.27 15.96
C ASN A 26 -21.30 4.86 16.25
N ILE A 27 -22.63 4.71 16.28
CA ILE A 27 -23.30 3.45 16.63
C ILE A 27 -22.90 2.27 15.73
N LEU A 28 -22.59 2.52 14.45
CA LEU A 28 -22.09 1.48 13.54
C LEU A 28 -20.71 0.99 13.99
N PHE A 29 -19.83 1.91 14.36
CA PHE A 29 -18.48 1.56 14.84
C PHE A 29 -18.53 0.93 16.23
N MET A 30 -19.43 1.36 17.11
CA MET A 30 -19.67 0.73 18.41
C MET A 30 -20.18 -0.70 18.25
N SER A 31 -21.17 -0.92 17.37
CA SER A 31 -21.69 -2.25 17.05
C SER A 31 -20.60 -3.15 16.46
N VAL A 32 -19.86 -2.64 15.47
CA VAL A 32 -18.79 -3.40 14.82
C VAL A 32 -17.60 -3.61 15.76
N SER A 33 -17.26 -2.68 16.65
CA SER A 33 -16.18 -2.88 17.62
C SER A 33 -16.58 -3.81 18.77
N GLY A 34 -17.87 -3.99 19.03
CA GLY A 34 -18.39 -4.68 20.21
C GLY A 34 -18.29 -3.80 21.47
N ASP A 35 -18.55 -2.51 21.30
CA ASP A 35 -18.40 -1.43 22.31
C ASP A 35 -16.96 -1.25 22.84
N ILE A 36 -15.98 -1.84 22.16
CA ILE A 36 -14.57 -1.62 22.45
C ILE A 36 -14.15 -0.28 21.84
N GLN A 37 -13.48 0.56 22.63
CA GLN A 37 -12.95 1.87 22.24
C GLN A 37 -11.41 1.83 22.18
N PRO A 38 -10.82 1.26 21.11
CA PRO A 38 -9.38 1.12 21.02
C PRO A 38 -8.71 2.49 20.84
N HIS A 39 -7.66 2.73 21.60
CA HIS A 39 -6.84 3.93 21.44
C HIS A 39 -6.21 4.00 20.04
N TYR A 40 -6.08 5.21 19.50
CA TYR A 40 -5.61 5.43 18.12
C TYR A 40 -4.21 4.84 17.84
N THR A 41 -3.36 4.72 18.86
CA THR A 41 -2.03 4.09 18.73
C THR A 41 -2.13 2.58 18.51
N SER A 42 -3.09 1.91 19.14
CA SER A 42 -3.35 0.48 18.93
C SER A 42 -3.84 0.21 17.53
N ILE A 43 -4.74 1.08 17.02
CA ILE A 43 -5.22 1.01 15.63
C ILE A 43 -4.04 1.21 14.66
N ALA A 44 -3.23 2.26 14.86
CA ALA A 44 -2.08 2.53 14.01
C ALA A 44 -1.05 1.39 14.03
N GLY A 45 -0.76 0.85 15.22
CA GLY A 45 0.14 -0.28 15.39
C GLY A 45 -0.37 -1.56 14.74
N PHE A 46 -1.69 -1.79 14.75
CA PHE A 46 -2.29 -2.90 14.03
C PHE A 46 -2.14 -2.74 12.52
N VAL A 47 -2.51 -1.59 11.96
CA VAL A 47 -2.38 -1.30 10.52
C VAL A 47 -0.92 -1.46 10.06
N ALA A 48 0.05 -0.95 10.82
CA ALA A 48 1.46 -1.05 10.47
C ALA A 48 1.98 -2.50 10.42
N LYS A 49 1.43 -3.39 11.24
CA LYS A 49 1.86 -4.79 11.34
C LYS A 49 1.09 -5.73 10.39
N MET A 50 0.02 -5.26 9.76
CA MET A 50 -0.94 -6.09 9.02
C MET A 50 -0.51 -6.41 7.57
N HIS A 51 0.67 -5.98 7.13
CA HIS A 51 1.08 -6.06 5.73
C HIS A 51 1.10 -7.48 5.17
N GLU A 52 1.49 -8.48 5.95
CA GLU A 52 1.49 -9.89 5.50
C GLU A 52 0.08 -10.48 5.46
N GLN A 53 -0.80 -10.08 6.37
CA GLN A 53 -2.16 -10.64 6.49
C GLN A 53 -3.17 -9.95 5.57
N ILE A 54 -2.90 -8.71 5.14
CA ILE A 54 -3.82 -7.95 4.29
C ILE A 54 -3.79 -8.41 2.83
N GLU A 55 -2.64 -8.90 2.35
CA GLU A 55 -2.47 -9.38 0.97
C GLU A 55 -3.45 -10.53 0.60
N PRO A 56 -3.52 -11.64 1.36
CA PRO A 56 -4.47 -12.71 1.03
C PRO A 56 -5.93 -12.25 1.17
N LEU A 57 -6.23 -11.39 2.15
CA LEU A 57 -7.59 -10.87 2.34
C LEU A 57 -8.01 -9.96 1.17
N PHE A 58 -7.12 -9.06 0.74
CA PHE A 58 -7.41 -8.15 -0.36
C PHE A 58 -7.62 -8.92 -1.66
N THR A 59 -6.83 -9.97 -1.90
CA THR A 59 -7.04 -10.91 -3.01
C THR A 59 -8.45 -11.50 -2.99
N GLN A 60 -8.92 -11.96 -1.83
CA GLN A 60 -10.29 -12.51 -1.69
C GLN A 60 -11.36 -11.45 -1.99
N VAL A 61 -11.19 -10.21 -1.51
CA VAL A 61 -12.11 -9.11 -1.82
C VAL A 61 -12.18 -8.86 -3.32
N LEU A 62 -11.03 -8.85 -4.02
CA LEU A 62 -11.00 -8.67 -5.47
C LEU A 62 -11.69 -9.82 -6.21
N MET A 63 -11.50 -11.06 -5.77
CA MET A 63 -12.16 -12.23 -6.37
C MET A 63 -13.68 -12.12 -6.24
N ILE A 64 -14.19 -11.79 -5.05
CA ILE A 64 -15.63 -11.60 -4.83
C ILE A 64 -16.16 -10.46 -5.70
N CYS A 65 -15.43 -9.35 -5.79
CA CYS A 65 -15.87 -8.24 -6.63
C CYS A 65 -15.84 -8.56 -8.14
N ASP A 66 -14.98 -9.46 -8.62
CA ASP A 66 -15.02 -9.95 -10.02
C ASP A 66 -16.18 -10.94 -10.23
N GLU A 67 -16.46 -11.82 -9.27
CA GLU A 67 -17.62 -12.73 -9.31
C GLU A 67 -18.95 -11.97 -9.36
N GLU A 68 -19.05 -10.85 -8.65
CA GLU A 68 -20.23 -9.98 -8.60
C GLU A 68 -20.27 -8.92 -9.72
N ASP A 69 -19.37 -8.98 -10.70
CA ASP A 69 -19.25 -8.03 -11.83
C ASP A 69 -19.10 -6.55 -11.40
N LEU A 70 -18.50 -6.32 -10.23
CA LEU A 70 -18.24 -4.99 -9.66
C LEU A 70 -16.91 -4.39 -10.14
N ILE A 71 -16.00 -5.21 -10.70
CA ILE A 71 -14.74 -4.75 -11.26
C ILE A 71 -14.87 -4.65 -12.77
N GLY A 72 -14.92 -3.41 -13.28
CA GLY A 72 -14.84 -3.16 -14.71
C GLY A 72 -13.52 -3.69 -15.25
N ARG A 73 -13.55 -4.83 -15.95
CA ARG A 73 -12.39 -5.55 -16.55
C ARG A 73 -11.55 -4.73 -17.55
N ASN A 74 -11.89 -3.45 -17.73
CA ASN A 74 -11.31 -2.52 -18.69
C ASN A 74 -10.21 -1.63 -18.08
N MET A 75 -10.24 -1.34 -16.77
CA MET A 75 -9.25 -0.44 -16.15
C MET A 75 -9.10 -0.68 -14.65
N PHE A 76 -7.89 -1.06 -14.21
CA PHE A 76 -7.54 -1.20 -12.80
C PHE A 76 -6.54 -0.09 -12.41
N ALA A 77 -6.98 0.86 -11.58
CA ALA A 77 -6.13 1.94 -11.10
C ALA A 77 -5.55 1.59 -9.72
N ILE A 78 -4.25 1.36 -9.66
CA ILE A 78 -3.52 1.13 -8.40
C ILE A 78 -2.91 2.46 -7.95
N ASP A 79 -3.72 3.31 -7.31
CA ASP A 79 -3.20 4.53 -6.71
C ASP A 79 -2.50 4.21 -5.39
N GLY A 80 -1.18 4.43 -5.33
CA GLY A 80 -0.31 4.07 -4.21
C GLY A 80 0.86 3.16 -4.58
N CYS A 81 0.86 2.54 -5.77
CA CYS A 81 2.03 1.82 -6.25
C CYS A 81 2.97 2.78 -6.98
N LYS A 82 4.18 2.98 -6.43
CA LYS A 82 5.31 3.50 -7.23
C LYS A 82 5.80 2.38 -8.15
N LEU A 83 5.02 2.08 -9.18
CA LEU A 83 5.52 1.29 -10.31
C LEU A 83 6.75 2.04 -10.84
N LYS A 84 7.88 1.34 -10.98
CA LYS A 84 9.08 1.93 -11.57
C LYS A 84 8.72 2.28 -13.02
N SER A 85 8.39 3.54 -13.27
CA SER A 85 8.23 4.02 -14.63
C SER A 85 9.58 3.93 -15.35
N ASN A 86 9.56 3.97 -16.67
CA ASN A 86 10.76 4.05 -17.52
C ASN A 86 11.63 5.31 -17.23
N ALA A 87 11.22 6.18 -16.30
CA ALA A 87 11.98 7.31 -15.76
C ALA A 87 12.55 7.01 -14.37
N SER A 88 12.99 5.77 -14.11
CA SER A 88 13.76 5.50 -12.89
C SER A 88 15.04 6.36 -12.90
N LYS A 89 15.45 6.90 -11.74
CA LYS A 89 16.70 7.69 -11.60
C LYS A 89 17.94 6.99 -12.15
N GLU A 90 17.89 5.66 -12.31
CA GLU A 90 18.95 4.90 -12.97
C GLU A 90 19.11 5.21 -14.47
N TRP A 91 18.07 5.70 -15.12
CA TRP A 91 17.96 5.96 -16.56
C TRP A 91 17.64 7.43 -16.88
N SER A 92 17.38 8.27 -15.87
CA SER A 92 17.03 9.69 -16.00
C SER A 92 17.96 10.61 -15.20
N GLY A 93 19.27 10.59 -15.52
CA GLY A 93 20.28 11.46 -14.91
C GLY A 93 20.77 12.56 -15.86
N THR A 94 21.50 13.53 -15.32
CA THR A 94 22.25 14.53 -16.09
C THR A 94 23.39 13.88 -16.90
N PHE A 95 23.87 14.55 -17.95
CA PHE A 95 24.96 14.02 -18.79
C PHE A 95 26.21 13.63 -17.98
N ASP A 96 26.53 14.41 -16.94
CA ASP A 96 27.65 14.12 -16.03
C ASP A 96 27.44 12.84 -15.21
N GLU A 97 26.21 12.62 -14.71
CA GLU A 97 25.86 11.41 -13.95
C GLU A 97 25.90 10.15 -14.83
N LEU A 98 25.40 10.26 -16.06
CA LEU A 98 25.46 9.18 -17.06
C LEU A 98 26.91 8.88 -17.47
N GLY A 99 27.75 9.91 -17.61
CA GLY A 99 29.19 9.76 -17.87
C GLY A 99 29.92 9.00 -16.76
N ARG A 100 29.63 9.32 -15.48
CA ARG A 100 30.18 8.58 -14.34
C ARG A 100 29.71 7.13 -14.30
N LYS A 101 28.45 6.87 -14.68
CA LYS A 101 27.89 5.51 -14.76
C LYS A 101 28.56 4.68 -15.86
N LYS A 102 28.77 5.26 -17.04
CA LYS A 102 29.53 4.64 -18.14
C LYS A 102 30.92 4.21 -17.68
N ALA A 103 31.69 5.10 -17.04
CA ALA A 103 33.03 4.79 -16.55
C ALA A 103 33.06 3.69 -15.47
N LYS A 104 31.98 3.52 -14.69
CA LYS A 104 31.84 2.43 -13.71
C LYS A 104 31.55 1.10 -14.40
N LEU A 105 30.68 1.10 -15.42
CA LEU A 105 30.33 -0.09 -16.20
C LEU A 105 31.51 -0.58 -17.05
N GLU A 106 32.29 0.33 -17.66
CA GLU A 106 33.51 -0.04 -18.40
C GLU A 106 34.54 -0.73 -17.50
N ARG A 107 34.72 -0.24 -16.27
CA ARG A 107 35.60 -0.89 -15.26
C ARG A 107 35.09 -2.28 -14.88
N ALA A 108 33.79 -2.43 -14.67
CA ALA A 108 33.19 -3.72 -14.37
C ALA A 108 33.34 -4.71 -15.54
N SER A 109 33.13 -4.24 -16.78
CA SER A 109 33.29 -5.05 -17.99
C SER A 109 34.72 -5.54 -18.18
N LYS A 110 35.72 -4.66 -18.00
CA LYS A 110 37.14 -5.06 -18.08
C LYS A 110 37.49 -6.13 -17.05
N ARG A 111 37.02 -5.96 -15.81
CA ARG A 111 37.23 -6.94 -14.73
C ARG A 111 36.59 -8.31 -15.01
N ILE A 112 35.50 -8.35 -15.77
CA ILE A 112 34.82 -9.60 -16.16
C ILE A 112 35.56 -10.28 -17.32
N ILE A 113 36.11 -9.50 -18.26
CA ILE A 113 36.85 -10.01 -19.43
C ILE A 113 38.26 -10.49 -19.06
N GLU A 114 38.89 -9.88 -18.06
CA GLU A 114 40.21 -10.28 -17.53
C GLU A 114 40.15 -11.53 -16.61
N ARG A 115 38.97 -12.14 -16.46
CA ARG A 115 38.72 -13.31 -15.60
C ARG A 115 38.38 -14.52 -16.46
#